data_AF-A0A429GZ56-F1
#
_entry.id   AF-A0A429GZ56-F1
#
_cell.length_a   1.000
_cell.length_b   1.000
_cell.length_c   1.000
_cell.angle_alpha   90.00
_cell.angle_beta   90.00
_cell.angle_gamma   90.00
#
_symmetry.space_group_name_H-M   'P 1'
#
loop_
_entity.id
_entity.type
_entity.pdbx_description
1 polymer ?
#
loop_
_entity_poly.entity_id
_entity_poly.type
_entity_poly.pdbx_seq_one_letter_code
_entity_poly.pdbx_strand_id
1 'polypeptide(L)' 'MKTIQLRDETYRMLSKLKEIKKARSFDEIVFELLIKELGVETEMFGVDRGKIRPFSPEDRMEDREW' A
#
# COMPACT_ATOMS: atom_id res chain seq x y z
N MET A 1 4.96 15.72 -0.91
CA MET A 1 3.85 15.11 -1.67
C MET A 1 4.02 15.49 -3.13
N LYS A 2 3.98 14.52 -4.05
CA LYS A 2 3.95 14.79 -5.50
C LYS A 2 2.57 14.39 -6.01
N THR A 3 2.05 15.14 -6.98
CA THR A 3 0.73 14.89 -7.56
C THR A 3 0.88 14.61 -9.05
N ILE A 4 0.08 13.67 -9.55
CA ILE A 4 -0.02 13.37 -10.99
C ILE A 4 -1.41 13.81 -11.42
N GLN A 5 -1.47 14.70 -12.40
CA GLN A 5 -2.74 15.07 -13.02
C GLN A 5 -3.12 14.00 -14.05
N LEU A 6 -4.37 13.57 -14.02
CA LEU A 6 -4.90 12.55 -14.92
C LEU A 6 -6.00 13.15 -15.81
N ARG A 7 -6.20 12.55 -16.97
CA ARG A 7 -7.41 12.77 -17.77
C ARG A 7 -8.61 12.14 -17.08
N ASP A 8 -9.79 12.69 -17.34
CA ASP A 8 -11.06 12.22 -16.77
C ASP A 8 -11.33 10.74 -17.10
N GLU A 9 -11.00 10.29 -18.31
CA GLU A 9 -11.19 8.88 -18.68
C GLU A 9 -10.35 7.95 -17.81
N THR A 10 -9.08 8.31 -17.60
CA THR A 10 -8.15 7.55 -16.76
C THR A 10 -8.61 7.53 -15.30
N TYR A 11 -9.06 8.68 -14.78
CA TYR A 11 -9.60 8.77 -13.42
C TYR A 11 -10.84 7.88 -13.22
N ARG A 12 -11.76 7.86 -14.19
CA ARG A 12 -12.95 7.00 -14.15
C ARG A 12 -12.58 5.52 -14.14
N MET A 13 -11.58 5.12 -14.93
CA MET A 13 -11.09 3.74 -14.95
C MET A 13 -10.46 3.35 -13.60
N LEU A 14 -9.60 4.20 -13.05
CA LEU A 14 -9.00 3.98 -11.73
C LEU A 14 -10.05 3.91 -10.62
N SER A 15 -11.10 4.73 -10.70
CA SER A 15 -12.20 4.72 -9.71
C SER A 15 -12.95 3.38 -9.73
N LYS A 16 -13.31 2.89 -10.91
CA LYS A 16 -13.92 1.55 -11.06
C LYS A 16 -12.99 0.45 -10.54
N LEU A 17 -11.70 0.54 -10.85
CA LEU A 17 -10.73 -0.45 -10.38
C LEU A 17 -10.59 -0.46 -8.86
N LYS A 18 -10.59 0.73 -8.23
CA LYS A 18 -10.59 0.90 -6.77
C LYS A 18 -11.79 0.21 -6.12
N GLU A 19 -12.98 0.35 -6.70
CA GLU A 19 -14.21 -0.32 -6.22
C GLU A 19 -14.11 -1.84 -6.35
N ILE A 20 -13.71 -2.35 -7.52
CA ILE A 20 -13.57 -3.79 -7.78
C ILE A 20 -12.59 -4.43 -6.80
N LYS A 21 -11.46 -3.77 -6.54
CA LYS A 21 -10.43 -4.27 -5.62
C LYS A 21 -10.66 -3.91 -4.16
N LYS A 22 -11.69 -3.13 -3.85
CA LYS A 22 -11.96 -2.58 -2.51
C LYS A 22 -10.74 -1.89 -1.88
N ALA A 23 -9.94 -1.22 -2.70
CA ALA A 23 -8.73 -0.55 -2.25
C ALA A 23 -9.06 0.72 -1.46
N ARG A 24 -8.21 1.02 -0.48
CA ARG A 24 -8.37 2.17 0.43
C ARG A 24 -8.04 3.48 -0.28
N SER A 25 -7.10 3.46 -1.22
CA SER A 25 -6.62 4.66 -1.94
C SER A 25 -6.30 4.39 -3.41
N PHE A 26 -6.15 5.46 -4.20
CA PHE A 26 -5.64 5.36 -5.57
C PHE A 26 -4.15 4.99 -5.59
N ASP A 27 -3.38 5.44 -4.59
CA ASP A 27 -1.96 5.11 -4.47
C ASP A 27 -1.75 3.60 -4.30
N GLU A 28 -2.62 2.92 -3.54
CA GLU A 28 -2.61 1.46 -3.39
C GLU A 28 -2.81 0.75 -4.74
N ILE A 29 -3.77 1.22 -5.55
CA ILE A 29 -4.04 0.67 -6.88
C ILE A 29 -2.86 0.93 -7.83
N VAL A 30 -2.35 2.16 -7.88
CA VAL A 30 -1.24 2.53 -8.75
C VAL A 30 0.01 1.75 -8.38
N PHE A 31 0.29 1.60 -7.09
CA PHE A 31 1.42 0.80 -6.61
C PHE A 31 1.29 -0.67 -7.02
N GLU A 32 0.12 -1.29 -6.84
CA GLU A 32 -0.09 -2.69 -7.24
C GLU A 32 0.07 -2.89 -8.76
N LEU A 33 -0.41 -1.94 -9.57
CA LEU A 33 -0.23 -1.95 -11.03
C LEU A 33 1.26 -1.85 -11.40
N LEU A 34 2.00 -0.96 -10.75
CA LEU A 34 3.45 -0.79 -10.98
C LEU A 34 4.22 -2.04 -10.60
N ILE A 35 3.91 -2.65 -9.46
CA ILE A 35 4.56 -3.89 -9.01
C ILE A 35 4.34 -5.02 -10.02
N LYS A 36 3.10 -5.17 -10.51
CA LYS A 36 2.77 -6.15 -11.54
C LYS A 36 3.54 -5.91 -12.84
N GLU A 37 3.61 -4.67 -13.30
CA GLU A 37 4.27 -4.32 -14.58
C GLU A 37 5.79 -4.42 -14.49
N LEU A 38 6.38 -4.01 -13.35
CA LEU A 38 7.82 -4.04 -13.12
C LEU A 38 8.34 -5.43 -12.71
N GLY A 39 7.46 -6.43 -12.58
CA GLY A 39 7.83 -7.79 -12.20
C GLY A 39 8.42 -7.89 -10.80
N VAL A 40 8.05 -6.99 -9.89
CA VAL A 40 8.53 -7.00 -8.50
C VAL A 40 7.71 -8.03 -7.70
N GLU A 41 8.39 -8.92 -6.97
CA GLU A 41 7.70 -9.90 -6.12
C GLU A 41 6.98 -9.21 -4.94
N THR A 42 5.66 -9.37 -4.87
CA THR A 42 4.78 -8.76 -3.87
C THR A 42 5.01 -9.27 -2.44
N GLU A 43 5.61 -10.47 -2.30
CA GLU A 43 5.89 -11.08 -0.99
C GLU A 43 6.89 -10.27 -0.15
N MET A 44 7.73 -9.44 -0.77
CA MET A 44 8.73 -8.65 -0.04
C MET A 44 8.22 -7.30 0.48
N PHE A 45 7.03 -6.84 0.08
CA PHE A 45 6.56 -5.50 0.42
C PHE A 45 5.06 -5.41 0.75
N GLY A 46 4.75 -5.53 2.05
CA GLY A 46 3.61 -4.80 2.61
C GLY A 46 2.30 -5.55 2.79
N VAL A 47 2.33 -6.87 3.04
CA VAL A 47 1.15 -7.60 3.58
C VAL A 47 0.54 -6.88 4.78
N ASP A 48 1.41 -6.20 5.56
CA ASP A 48 1.03 -5.41 6.73
C ASP A 48 1.13 -3.89 6.55
N ARG A 49 1.38 -3.35 5.34
CA ARG A 49 1.48 -1.89 5.18
C ARG A 49 0.12 -1.25 5.52
N GLY A 50 0.09 -0.52 6.65
CA GLY A 50 -1.13 0.05 7.24
C GLY A 50 -1.95 -0.91 8.12
N LYS A 51 -1.43 -2.10 8.44
CA LYS A 51 -1.94 -3.03 9.48
C LYS A 51 -1.01 -3.12 10.70
N ILE A 52 0.29 -2.87 10.54
CA ILE A 52 1.24 -2.79 11.66
C ILE A 52 1.28 -1.37 12.25
N ARG A 53 1.18 -1.31 13.57
CA ARG A 53 1.43 -0.09 14.36
C ARG A 53 2.94 0.13 14.52
N PRO A 54 3.41 1.38 14.69
CA PRO A 54 4.79 1.63 15.08
C PRO A 54 5.16 0.88 16.36
N PHE A 55 6.41 0.39 16.43
CA PHE A 55 6.93 -0.21 17.65
C PHE A 55 6.89 0.80 18.79
N SER A 56 6.30 0.39 19.93
CA SER A 56 6.31 1.15 21.16
C SER A 56 7.47 0.67 22.06
N PRO A 57 7.90 1.48 23.05
CA PRO A 57 8.96 1.08 23.98
C PRO A 57 8.69 -0.27 24.67
N GLU A 58 7.43 -0.60 24.91
CA GLU A 58 6.99 -1.85 25.55
C GLU A 58 7.12 -3.08 24.64
N ASP A 59 7.26 -2.87 23.33
CA ASP A 59 7.53 -3.95 22.37
C ASP A 59 9.02 -4.38 22.39
N ARG A 60 9.87 -3.67 23.14
CA ARG A 60 11.30 -4.02 23.29
C ARG A 60 11.43 -5.24 24.19
N MET A 61 12.10 -6.28 23.70
CA MET A 61 12.35 -7.52 24.46
C MET A 61 13.49 -7.39 25.48
N GLU A 62 14.09 -6.21 25.61
CA GLU A 62 15.27 -5.93 26.45
C GLU A 62 14.96 -5.96 27.96
N ASP A 63 13.68 -5.86 28.35
CA ASP A 63 13.23 -5.85 29.75
C ASP A 63 12.71 -7.21 30.26
N ARG A 64 12.92 -8.30 29.51
CA ARG A 64 12.52 -9.64 29.98
C ARG A 64 13.62 -10.20 30.87
N GLU A 65 13.46 -10.08 32.19
CA GLU A 65 14.25 -10.87 33.14
C GLU A 65 13.97 -12.36 32.88
N TRP A 66 15.06 -13.14 32.78
CA TRP A 66 15.08 -14.57 32.45
C TRP A 66 14.75 -15.46 33.64
#